data_AF-A0A966SU76-F1
#
_entry.id   AF-A0A966SU76-F1
#
_cell.length_a   1.000
_cell.length_b   1.000
_cell.length_c   1.000
_cell.angle_alpha   90.00
_cell.angle_beta   90.00
_cell.angle_gamma   90.00
#
_symmetry.space_group_name_H-M   'P 1'
#
loop_
_entity.id
_entity.type
_entity.pdbx_description
1 polymer ?
#
loop_
_entity_poly.entity_id
_entity_poly.type
_entity_poly.pdbx_seq_one_letter_code
_entity_poly.pdbx_strand_id
1 'polypeptide(L)'
;MALPQTPVTLTPEQVAELNEKLATLRHDINNNLSLIVAAVELLRRKPELAPRMIESISQQPDKIITQMRSFSADFEKSLGITRD
;
A
#
# COMPACT_ATOMS: atom_id res chain seq x y z
N MET A 1 13.18 -14.03 9.62
CA MET A 1 13.35 -12.59 9.35
C MET A 1 14.60 -12.15 10.11
N ALA A 2 15.68 -11.81 9.39
CA ALA A 2 16.93 -11.39 10.00
C ALA A 2 17.08 -9.87 9.97
N LEU A 3 17.53 -9.30 11.09
CA LEU A 3 17.78 -7.87 11.25
C LEU A 3 19.27 -7.57 11.04
N PRO A 4 19.63 -6.35 10.60
CA PRO A 4 21.02 -5.94 10.49
C PRO A 4 21.71 -5.96 11.87
N GLN A 5 22.89 -6.57 11.95
CA GLN A 5 23.69 -6.69 13.18
C GLN A 5 24.60 -5.47 13.42
N THR A 6 24.67 -4.55 12.46
CA THR A 6 25.47 -3.33 12.50
C THR A 6 24.61 -2.13 12.14
N PRO A 7 24.99 -0.90 12.56
CA PRO A 7 24.28 0.30 12.16
C PRO A 7 24.14 0.38 10.64
N VAL A 8 22.93 0.71 10.18
CA VAL A 8 22.65 0.97 8.77
C VAL A 8 22.73 2.48 8.54
N THR A 9 23.67 2.90 7.71
CA THR A 9 23.83 4.32 7.34
C THR A 9 23.16 4.54 5.99
N LEU A 10 22.16 5.43 5.98
CA LEU A 10 21.52 5.91 4.75
C LEU A 10 22.05 7.30 4.39
N THR A 11 22.26 7.55 3.10
CA THR A 11 22.55 8.90 2.63
C THR A 11 21.28 9.77 2.68
N PRO A 12 21.40 11.11 2.72
CA PRO A 12 20.23 11.99 2.66
C PRO A 12 19.32 11.70 1.45
N GLU A 13 19.89 11.35 0.30
CA GLU A 13 19.17 11.02 -0.92
C GLU A 13 18.35 9.73 -0.76
N GLN A 14 18.93 8.71 -0.12
CA GLN A 14 18.22 7.46 0.18
C GLN A 14 17.07 7.67 1.16
N VAL A 15 17.26 8.55 2.14
CA VAL A 15 16.18 8.94 3.07
C VAL A 15 15.07 9.69 2.34
N ALA A 16 15.42 10.61 1.44
CA ALA A 16 14.45 11.35 0.65
C ALA A 16 13.63 10.42 -0.26
N GLU A 17 14.28 9.50 -0.97
CA GLU A 17 13.63 8.50 -1.82
C GLU A 17 12.67 7.62 -1.02
N LEU A 18 13.10 7.11 0.14
CA LEU A 18 12.27 6.25 0.99
C LEU A 18 11.03 7.01 1.51
N ASN A 19 11.19 8.28 1.89
CA ASN A 19 10.09 9.13 2.33
C ASN A 19 9.11 9.44 1.19
N GLU A 20 9.61 9.68 -0.02
CA GLU A 20 8.76 9.87 -1.21
C GLU A 20 7.95 8.62 -1.52
N LYS A 21 8.58 7.44 -1.51
CA LYS A 21 7.88 6.14 -1.67
C LYS A 21 6.80 5.94 -0.61
N LEU A 22 7.07 6.31 0.64
CA LEU A 22 6.08 6.24 1.72
C LEU A 22 4.92 7.22 1.51
N ALA A 23 5.19 8.44 1.04
CA ALA A 23 4.15 9.41 0.71
C ALA A 23 3.24 8.90 -0.41
N THR A 24 3.83 8.37 -1.48
CA THR A 24 3.11 7.75 -2.61
C THR A 24 2.27 6.56 -2.15
N LEU A 25 2.83 5.65 -1.35
CA LEU A 25 2.08 4.53 -0.79
C LEU A 25 0.85 5.00 0.00
N ARG A 26 1.03 5.99 0.90
CA ARG A 26 -0.08 6.52 1.71
C ARG A 26 -1.17 7.13 0.83
N HIS A 27 -0.78 7.90 -0.19
CA HIS A 27 -1.71 8.47 -1.15
C HIS A 27 -2.52 7.38 -1.86
N ASP A 28 -1.85 6.36 -2.39
CA ASP A 28 -2.49 5.30 -3.16
C ASP A 28 -3.44 4.44 -2.32
N ILE A 29 -3.04 4.10 -1.09
CA ILE A 29 -3.90 3.40 -0.13
C ILE A 29 -5.15 4.25 0.17
N ASN A 30 -4.97 5.54 0.46
CA ASN A 30 -6.10 6.43 0.74
C ASN A 30 -7.06 6.55 -0.45
N ASN A 31 -6.53 6.56 -1.68
CA ASN A 31 -7.34 6.56 -2.89
C ASN A 31 -8.16 5.27 -3.03
N ASN A 32 -7.53 4.10 -2.87
CA ASN A 32 -8.23 2.81 -2.94
C ASN A 32 -9.30 2.68 -1.84
N LEU A 33 -8.99 3.12 -0.61
CA LEU A 33 -9.96 3.14 0.50
C LEU A 33 -11.13 4.08 0.20
N SER A 34 -10.88 5.25 -0.38
CA SER A 34 -11.93 6.19 -0.78
C SER A 34 -12.89 5.58 -1.81
N LEU A 35 -12.36 4.81 -2.78
CA LEU A 35 -13.18 4.08 -3.74
C LEU A 35 -14.07 3.02 -3.07
N ILE A 36 -13.53 2.26 -2.11
CA ILE A 36 -14.31 1.28 -1.35
C ILE A 36 -15.43 1.98 -0.59
N VAL A 37 -15.13 3.05 0.15
CA VAL A 37 -16.13 3.80 0.93
C VAL A 37 -17.22 4.35 0.02
N ALA A 38 -16.86 5.01 -1.09
CA ALA A 38 -17.82 5.55 -2.05
C ALA A 38 -18.72 4.45 -2.64
N ALA A 39 -18.15 3.29 -2.96
CA ALA A 39 -18.90 2.17 -3.49
C ALA A 39 -19.87 1.59 -2.45
N VAL A 40 -19.46 1.45 -1.19
CA VAL A 40 -20.33 1.01 -0.09
C VAL A 40 -21.49 1.98 0.11
N GLU A 41 -21.22 3.29 0.10
CA GLU A 41 -22.27 4.31 0.22
C GLU A 41 -23.25 4.29 -0.96
N LEU A 42 -22.76 4.04 -2.17
CA LEU A 42 -23.62 3.92 -3.34
C LEU A 42 -24.51 2.66 -3.26
N LEU A 43 -23.94 1.52 -2.85
CA LEU A 43 -24.70 0.27 -2.70
C LEU A 43 -25.75 0.33 -1.59
N ARG A 44 -25.50 1.09 -0.51
CA ARG A 44 -26.52 1.36 0.51
C ARG A 44 -27.75 2.09 -0.05
N ARG A 45 -27.54 2.99 -1.02
CA ARG A 45 -28.61 3.75 -1.67
C ARG A 45 -29.25 3.02 -2.85
N LYS A 46 -28.47 2.19 -3.54
CA LYS A 46 -28.80 1.53 -4.81
C LYS A 46 -28.29 0.08 -4.83
N PRO A 47 -28.92 -0.83 -4.06
CA PRO A 47 -28.45 -2.21 -3.94
C PRO A 47 -28.48 -2.98 -5.27
N GLU A 48 -29.31 -2.56 -6.23
CA GLU A 48 -29.40 -3.14 -7.56
C GLU A 48 -28.10 -3.02 -8.38
N LEU A 49 -27.20 -2.12 -8.00
CA LEU A 49 -25.90 -1.93 -8.64
C LEU A 49 -24.84 -2.95 -8.15
N ALA A 50 -25.14 -3.72 -7.09
CA ALA A 50 -24.18 -4.65 -6.48
C ALA A 50 -23.48 -5.58 -7.47
N PRO A 51 -24.18 -6.29 -8.39
CA PRO A 51 -23.52 -7.22 -9.32
C PRO A 51 -22.49 -6.54 -10.24
N ARG A 52 -22.68 -5.25 -10.54
CA ARG A 52 -21.79 -4.49 -11.43
C ARG A 52 -20.58 -3.91 -10.71
N MET A 53 -20.67 -3.71 -9.39
CA MET A 53 -19.65 -3.02 -8.61
C MET A 53 -18.79 -3.96 -7.76
N ILE A 54 -19.31 -5.14 -7.42
CA ILE A 54 -18.64 -6.08 -6.50
C ILE A 54 -17.24 -6.46 -6.98
N GLU A 55 -17.06 -6.65 -8.29
CA GLU A 55 -15.77 -7.00 -8.88
C GLU A 55 -14.74 -5.87 -8.65
N SER A 56 -15.09 -4.64 -8.98
CA SER A 56 -14.21 -3.47 -8.80
C SER A 56 -13.85 -3.22 -7.34
N ILE A 57 -14.78 -3.43 -6.40
CA ILE A 57 -14.54 -3.31 -4.95
C ILE A 57 -13.62 -4.43 -4.47
N SER A 58 -13.87 -5.67 -4.90
CA SER A 58 -13.13 -6.86 -4.47
C SER A 58 -11.65 -6.81 -4.86
N GLN A 59 -11.30 -6.07 -5.92
CA GLN A 59 -9.91 -5.89 -6.37
C GLN A 59 -9.12 -4.85 -5.56
N GLN A 60 -9.79 -3.94 -4.83
CA GLN A 60 -9.09 -2.86 -4.10
C GLN A 60 -8.19 -3.38 -2.96
N PRO A 61 -8.62 -4.36 -2.14
CA PRO A 61 -7.73 -4.97 -1.14
C PRO A 61 -6.45 -5.54 -1.74
N ASP A 62 -6.52 -6.26 -2.86
CA ASP A 62 -5.35 -6.86 -3.50
C ASP A 62 -4.38 -5.79 -4.02
N LYS A 63 -4.89 -4.68 -4.54
CA LYS A 63 -4.07 -3.53 -4.95
C LYS A 63 -3.33 -2.92 -3.75
N ILE A 64 -4.03 -2.70 -2.64
CA ILE A 64 -3.45 -2.18 -1.39
C ILE A 64 -2.34 -3.12 -0.89
N ILE A 65 -2.61 -4.43 -0.85
CA ILE A 65 -1.64 -5.44 -0.41
C ILE A 65 -0.40 -5.43 -1.32
N THR A 66 -0.60 -5.34 -2.63
CA THR A 66 0.50 -5.31 -3.60
C THR A 66 1.38 -4.09 -3.41
N GLN A 67 0.78 -2.90 -3.28
CA GLN A 67 1.51 -1.66 -3.03
C GLN A 67 2.27 -1.70 -1.70
N MET A 68 1.63 -2.20 -0.63
CA MET A 68 2.26 -2.38 0.67
C MET A 68 3.45 -3.34 0.60
N ARG A 69 3.32 -4.46 -0.11
CA ARG A 69 4.40 -5.43 -0.31
C ARG A 69 5.57 -4.81 -1.07
N SER A 70 5.30 -4.05 -2.12
CA SER A 70 6.34 -3.36 -2.91
C SER A 70 7.13 -2.38 -2.04
N PHE A 71 6.46 -1.51 -1.29
CA PHE A 71 7.12 -0.60 -0.37
C PHE A 71 7.89 -1.34 0.72
N SER A 72 7.30 -2.40 1.30
CA SER A 72 7.95 -3.19 2.35
C SER A 72 9.25 -3.80 1.85
N ALA A 73 9.29 -4.31 0.62
CA ALA A 73 10.50 -4.87 0.03
C ALA A 73 11.60 -3.80 -0.14
N ASP A 74 11.23 -2.61 -0.63
CA ASP A 74 12.17 -1.48 -0.79
C ASP A 74 12.68 -0.96 0.57
N PHE A 75 11.80 -0.90 1.56
CA PHE A 75 12.13 -0.53 2.93
C PHE A 75 13.08 -1.53 3.57
N GLU A 76 12.74 -2.82 3.51
CA GLU A 76 13.56 -3.91 4.06
C GLU A 76 14.93 -3.94 3.39
N LYS A 77 14.98 -3.82 2.06
CA LYS A 77 16.24 -3.74 1.30
C LYS A 77 17.09 -2.54 1.71
N SER A 78 16.50 -1.35 1.84
CA SER A 78 17.20 -0.14 2.27
C SER A 78 17.81 -0.29 3.66
N LEU A 79 17.15 -1.07 4.53
CA LEU A 79 17.60 -1.33 5.89
C LEU A 79 18.39 -2.62 6.06
N GLY A 80 18.70 -3.36 4.99
CA GLY A 80 19.40 -4.64 5.09
C GLY A 80 18.64 -5.70 5.90
N ILE A 81 17.30 -5.61 5.95
CA ILE A 81 16.42 -6.60 6.58
C ILE A 81 16.15 -7.70 5.56
N THR A 82 16.32 -8.96 5.95
CA THR A 82 16.00 -10.11 5.07
C THR A 82 14.82 -10.92 5.61
N ARG A 83 13.99 -11.41 4.70
CA ARG A 83 12.99 -12.44 4.98
C ARG A 83 13.59 -13.81 4.63
N ASP A 84 13.40 -14.79 5.50
CA ASP A 84 13.71 -16.19 5.20
C ASP A 84 12.70 -16.73 4.17
#